data_AF-A0A397SE84-F1
#
_entry.id   AF-A0A397SE84-F1
#
_cell.length_a   1.000
_cell.length_b   1.000
_cell.length_c   1.000
_cell.angle_alpha   90.00
_cell.angle_beta   90.00
_cell.angle_gamma   90.00
#
_symmetry.space_group_name_H-M   'P 1'
#
loop_
_entity.id
_entity.type
_entity.pdbx_description
1 polymer ?
#
loop_
_entity_poly.entity_id
_entity_poly.type
_entity_poly.pdbx_seq_one_letter_code
_entity_poly.pdbx_strand_id
1 'polypeptide(L)'
;FLLHAHVLSWSGDTSELTKLMHLTGHNSYKGCQFCDIRDIYLNHVYFPTKPPMEKENEYERYDPENLPLQTYKQFKDQIFQLNQANSKRERKELETEFAIHFPNSFLIDLMHLIYENIAYYMFKLWTGTFFNDNSDQNIGDYILSQSEWKIISEEMHQARKEFPTCFG
;
A
#
# COMPACT_ATOMS: atom_id res chain seq x y z
N PHE A 1 25.04 -10.86 -32.99
CA PHE A 1 24.01 -11.47 -32.13
C PHE A 1 23.34 -10.35 -31.34
N LEU A 2 22.02 -10.19 -31.43
CA LEU A 2 21.27 -9.23 -30.61
C LEU A 2 20.60 -10.00 -29.47
N LEU A 3 21.04 -9.75 -28.24
CA LEU A 3 20.38 -10.28 -27.04
C LEU A 3 19.23 -9.35 -26.67
N HIS A 4 18.00 -9.85 -26.73
CA HIS A 4 16.85 -9.17 -26.16
C HIS A 4 16.58 -9.77 -24.78
N ALA A 5 16.73 -8.96 -23.74
CA ALA A 5 16.33 -9.31 -22.39
C ALA A 5 14.97 -8.68 -22.09
N HIS A 6 14.05 -9.48 -21.57
CA HIS A 6 12.71 -9.04 -21.16
C HIS A 6 12.61 -9.19 -19.64
N VAL A 7 12.20 -8.12 -18.95
CA VAL A 7 11.91 -8.17 -17.51
C VAL A 7 10.56 -8.89 -17.33
N LEU A 8 10.58 -10.04 -16.64
CA LEU A 8 9.38 -10.84 -16.38
C LEU A 8 8.64 -10.38 -15.11
N SER A 9 9.38 -10.00 -14.07
CA SER A 9 8.83 -9.52 -12.80
C SER A 9 9.88 -8.72 -12.03
N TRP A 10 9.43 -7.71 -11.30
CA TRP A 10 10.21 -6.95 -10.33
C TRP A 10 9.33 -6.72 -9.09
N SER A 11 9.93 -6.69 -7.92
CA SER A 11 9.30 -6.31 -6.65
C SER A 11 10.29 -5.45 -5.88
N GLY A 12 9.79 -4.44 -5.18
CA GLY A 12 10.61 -3.58 -4.33
C GLY A 12 9.73 -2.88 -3.31
N ASP A 13 10.36 -2.19 -2.36
CA ASP A 13 9.61 -1.36 -1.43
C ASP A 13 8.88 -0.22 -2.16
N THR A 14 7.91 0.40 -1.51
CA THR A 14 7.12 1.48 -2.12
C THR A 14 8.00 2.63 -2.62
N SER A 15 9.15 2.90 -1.99
CA SER A 15 10.05 3.99 -2.36
C SER A 15 10.85 3.68 -3.64
N GLU A 16 11.30 2.44 -3.79
CA GLU A 16 12.01 1.92 -4.94
C GLU A 16 11.07 1.78 -6.13
N LEU A 17 9.88 1.22 -5.91
CA LEU A 17 8.82 1.15 -6.92
C LEU A 17 8.36 2.53 -7.37
N THR A 18 8.25 3.50 -6.47
CA THR A 18 7.95 4.89 -6.83
C THR A 18 9.00 5.44 -7.79
N LYS A 19 10.30 5.22 -7.52
CA LYS A 19 11.38 5.70 -8.40
C LYS A 19 11.40 4.97 -9.74
N LEU A 20 11.20 3.65 -9.72
CA LEU A 20 11.25 2.81 -10.90
C LEU A 20 10.07 3.05 -11.84
N MET A 21 8.86 3.16 -11.27
CA MET A 21 7.61 3.40 -11.98
C MET A 21 7.31 4.89 -12.17
N HIS A 22 8.22 5.75 -11.70
CA HIS A 22 8.11 7.20 -11.65
C HIS A 22 6.81 7.72 -11.01
N LEU A 23 6.18 6.94 -10.12
CA LEU A 23 4.97 7.40 -9.45
C LEU A 23 5.23 8.71 -8.69
N THR A 24 4.20 9.52 -8.56
CA THR A 24 4.21 10.59 -7.57
C THR A 24 4.30 9.93 -6.19
N GLY A 25 5.40 10.17 -5.47
CA GLY A 25 5.69 9.47 -4.21
C GLY A 25 4.71 9.75 -3.07
N HIS A 26 5.16 9.53 -1.83
CA HIS A 26 4.32 9.56 -0.61
C HIS A 26 3.46 10.83 -0.36
N ASN A 27 3.66 11.91 -1.12
CA ASN A 27 2.87 13.15 -1.04
C ASN A 27 1.88 13.31 -2.21
N SER A 28 1.61 12.24 -2.97
CA SER A 28 0.59 12.26 -4.01
C SER A 28 -0.81 12.32 -3.42
N TYR A 29 -1.72 12.98 -4.13
CA TYR A 29 -3.15 12.98 -3.83
C TYR A 29 -3.83 11.62 -4.15
N LYS A 30 -3.11 10.72 -4.83
CA LYS A 30 -3.47 9.31 -5.02
C LYS A 30 -2.27 8.42 -4.65
N GLY A 31 -2.31 7.83 -3.46
CA GLY A 31 -1.22 6.99 -2.94
C GLY A 31 -1.39 5.50 -3.19
N CYS A 32 -2.58 5.06 -3.61
CA CYS A 32 -2.89 3.66 -3.88
C CYS A 32 -2.76 3.35 -5.38
N GLN A 33 -1.96 2.36 -5.74
CA GLN A 33 -1.84 1.89 -7.13
C GLN A 33 -2.92 0.88 -7.55
N PHE A 34 -3.78 0.47 -6.61
CA PHE A 34 -4.81 -0.54 -6.82
C PHE A 34 -6.23 0.03 -6.74
N CYS A 35 -6.37 1.24 -6.21
CA CYS A 35 -7.64 1.82 -5.84
C CYS A 35 -7.59 3.34 -6.02
N ASP A 36 -8.71 3.91 -6.44
CA ASP A 36 -8.89 5.34 -6.71
C ASP A 36 -9.32 6.13 -5.45
N ILE A 37 -8.95 5.65 -4.26
CA ILE A 37 -9.15 6.40 -3.02
C ILE A 37 -8.37 7.71 -3.07
N ARG A 38 -9.06 8.82 -2.77
CA ARG A 38 -8.44 10.15 -2.68
C ARG A 38 -7.95 10.43 -1.28
N ASP A 39 -6.89 11.23 -1.21
CA ASP A 39 -6.35 11.68 0.05
C ASP A 39 -7.21 12.76 0.72
N ILE A 40 -6.89 12.98 1.99
CA ILE A 40 -7.32 14.11 2.80
C ILE A 40 -6.07 14.82 3.32
N TYR A 41 -5.95 16.11 3.03
CA TYR A 41 -4.86 16.93 3.55
C TYR A 41 -5.23 17.57 4.90
N LEU A 42 -4.49 17.19 5.95
CA LEU A 42 -4.58 17.69 7.32
C LEU A 42 -3.16 17.81 7.91
N ASN A 43 -2.40 18.84 7.50
CA ASN A 43 -0.95 19.00 7.76
C ASN A 43 -0.06 17.94 7.12
N HIS A 44 -0.55 16.70 7.00
CA HIS A 44 -0.01 15.61 6.21
C HIS A 44 -1.10 15.03 5.30
N VAL A 45 -0.68 14.29 4.27
CA VAL A 45 -1.56 13.57 3.34
C VAL A 45 -1.96 12.23 3.98
N TYR A 46 -3.25 11.98 4.10
CA TYR A 46 -3.80 10.73 4.66
C TYR A 46 -4.80 10.11 3.69
N PHE A 47 -4.98 8.79 3.74
CA PHE A 47 -5.95 8.06 2.92
C PHE A 47 -7.00 7.34 3.77
N PRO A 48 -7.80 8.05 4.59
CA PRO A 48 -8.78 7.40 5.43
C PRO A 48 -10.02 7.00 4.63
N THR A 49 -10.62 5.85 4.96
CA THR A 49 -11.92 5.45 4.41
C THR A 49 -13.06 6.30 4.96
N LYS A 50 -12.89 6.89 6.14
CA LYS A 50 -13.81 7.85 6.75
C LYS A 50 -13.12 9.20 6.96
N PRO A 51 -13.64 10.29 6.39
CA PRO A 51 -13.13 11.62 6.69
C PRO A 51 -13.22 11.96 8.19
N PRO A 52 -12.32 12.79 8.72
CA PRO A 52 -12.47 13.32 10.07
C PRO A 52 -13.76 14.15 10.16
N MET A 53 -14.37 14.16 11.36
CA MET A 53 -15.67 14.80 11.60
C MET A 53 -15.73 16.26 11.11
N GLU A 54 -14.64 17.00 11.29
CA GLU A 54 -14.56 18.41 10.88
C GLU A 54 -14.67 18.62 9.37
N LYS A 55 -14.40 17.57 8.56
CA LYS A 55 -14.37 17.63 7.09
C LYS A 55 -15.27 16.60 6.43
N GLU A 56 -16.27 16.05 7.14
CA GLU A 56 -17.14 14.97 6.63
C GLU A 56 -17.96 15.39 5.39
N ASN A 57 -18.21 16.69 5.21
CA ASN A 57 -18.90 17.22 4.02
C ASN A 57 -17.96 17.60 2.86
N GLU A 58 -16.64 17.63 3.09
CA GLU A 58 -15.65 18.07 2.10
C GLU A 58 -15.02 16.89 1.34
N TYR A 59 -15.05 15.69 1.91
CA TYR A 59 -14.39 14.52 1.37
C TYR A 59 -15.33 13.33 1.26
N GLU A 60 -15.04 12.46 0.29
CA GLU A 60 -15.78 11.21 0.09
C GLU A 60 -15.50 10.22 1.22
N ARG A 61 -16.55 9.49 1.60
CA ARG A 61 -16.46 8.33 2.48
C ARG A 61 -16.44 7.07 1.60
N TYR A 62 -15.50 6.19 1.89
CA TYR A 62 -15.34 4.92 1.20
C TYR A 62 -15.75 3.76 2.10
N ASP A 63 -16.36 2.74 1.49
CA ASP A 63 -16.59 1.45 2.14
C ASP A 63 -15.28 0.62 2.06
N PRO A 64 -14.66 0.24 3.19
CA PRO A 64 -13.45 -0.58 3.18
C PRO A 64 -13.60 -1.92 2.42
N GLU A 65 -14.80 -2.49 2.40
CA GLU A 65 -15.09 -3.76 1.72
C GLU A 65 -15.38 -3.57 0.22
N ASN A 66 -15.60 -2.33 -0.21
CA ASN A 66 -15.97 -1.98 -1.58
C ASN A 66 -15.28 -0.69 -2.03
N LEU A 67 -13.95 -0.68 -1.92
CA LEU A 67 -13.12 0.43 -2.40
C LEU A 67 -13.24 0.58 -3.92
N PRO A 68 -13.10 1.81 -4.45
CA PRO A 68 -13.10 2.05 -5.90
C PRO A 68 -11.83 1.45 -6.51
N LEU A 69 -11.86 0.17 -6.89
CA LEU A 69 -10.69 -0.51 -7.45
C LEU A 69 -10.35 0.05 -8.84
N GLN A 70 -9.06 0.27 -9.07
CA GLN A 70 -8.55 0.66 -10.36
C GLN A 70 -8.46 -0.59 -11.25
N THR A 71 -9.16 -0.56 -12.37
CA THR A 71 -9.08 -1.64 -13.36
C THR A 71 -7.87 -1.46 -14.27
N TYR A 72 -7.32 -2.56 -14.76
CA TYR A 72 -6.24 -2.54 -15.74
C TYR A 72 -6.59 -1.72 -17.00
N LYS A 73 -7.87 -1.72 -17.40
CA LYS A 73 -8.34 -0.90 -18.52
C LYS A 73 -8.22 0.60 -18.21
N GLN A 74 -8.71 1.04 -17.05
CA GLN A 74 -8.59 2.45 -16.63
C GLN A 74 -7.13 2.89 -16.57
N PHE A 75 -6.25 2.05 -16.02
CA PHE A 75 -4.82 2.31 -15.96
C PHE A 75 -4.21 2.49 -17.37
N LYS A 76 -4.56 1.62 -18.33
CA LYS A 76 -4.14 1.77 -19.73
C LYS A 76 -4.65 3.05 -20.38
N ASP A 77 -5.92 3.39 -20.14
CA ASP A 77 -6.54 4.58 -20.71
C ASP A 77 -5.87 5.86 -20.17
N GLN A 78 -5.49 5.89 -18.88
CA GLN A 78 -4.74 6.99 -18.27
C GLN A 78 -3.34 7.15 -18.87
N ILE A 79 -2.62 6.04 -19.05
CA ILE A 79 -1.31 6.04 -19.74
C ILE A 79 -1.44 6.56 -21.18
N PHE A 80 -2.49 6.13 -21.88
CA PHE A 80 -2.74 6.56 -23.24
C PHE A 80 -3.01 8.07 -23.32
N GLN A 81 -3.75 8.63 -22.36
CA GLN A 81 -3.98 10.07 -22.24
C GLN A 81 -2.68 10.84 -21.94
N LEU A 82 -1.85 10.34 -21.02
CA LEU A 82 -0.54 10.93 -20.71
C LEU A 82 0.37 11.01 -21.95
N ASN A 83 0.37 9.96 -22.76
CA ASN A 83 1.15 9.91 -24.00
C ASN A 83 0.60 10.82 -25.10
N GLN A 84 -0.69 11.17 -25.04
CA GLN A 84 -1.34 12.07 -26.00
C GLN A 84 -1.34 13.54 -25.57
N ALA A 85 -0.81 13.88 -24.40
CA ALA A 85 -0.76 15.26 -23.94
C ALA A 85 -0.06 16.17 -24.96
N ASN A 86 -0.75 17.25 -25.35
CA ASN A 86 -0.32 18.16 -26.40
C ASN A 86 0.74 19.16 -25.92
N SER A 87 0.94 19.26 -24.60
CA SER A 87 1.94 20.15 -24.01
C SER A 87 2.56 19.55 -22.74
N LYS A 88 3.74 20.05 -22.38
CA LYS A 88 4.38 19.72 -21.10
C LYS A 88 3.52 20.10 -19.89
N ARG A 89 2.73 21.16 -20.02
CA ARG A 89 1.82 21.63 -18.97
C ARG A 89 0.67 20.65 -18.77
N GLU A 90 -0.04 20.33 -19.85
CA GLU A 90 -1.15 19.36 -19.84
C GLU A 90 -0.68 18.00 -19.33
N ARG A 91 0.50 17.56 -19.78
CA ARG A 91 1.09 16.32 -19.28
C ARG A 91 1.30 16.35 -17.77
N LYS A 92 1.85 17.45 -17.23
CA LYS A 92 2.07 17.60 -15.79
C LYS A 92 0.78 17.66 -14.98
N GLU A 93 -0.28 18.26 -15.54
CA GLU A 93 -1.62 18.29 -14.95
C GLU A 93 -2.20 16.86 -14.87
N LEU A 94 -2.11 16.10 -15.96
CA LEU A 94 -2.52 14.68 -16.01
C LEU A 94 -1.67 13.77 -15.11
N GLU A 95 -0.36 13.99 -15.02
CA GLU A 95 0.55 13.25 -14.12
C GLU A 95 0.16 13.47 -12.66
N THR A 96 -0.24 14.70 -12.31
CA THR A 96 -0.75 15.04 -10.98
C THR A 96 -2.10 14.37 -10.71
N GLU A 97 -3.01 14.39 -11.69
CA GLU A 97 -4.35 13.83 -11.54
C GLU A 97 -4.35 12.30 -11.44
N PHE A 98 -3.53 11.63 -12.26
CA PHE A 98 -3.47 10.17 -12.32
C PHE A 98 -2.45 9.58 -11.36
N ALA A 99 -1.52 10.38 -10.83
CA ALA A 99 -0.39 9.91 -10.01
C ALA A 99 0.52 8.89 -10.73
N ILE A 100 0.55 8.90 -12.06
CA ILE A 100 1.25 7.92 -12.92
C ILE A 100 2.27 8.62 -13.83
N HIS A 101 3.47 8.07 -13.96
CA HIS A 101 4.49 8.51 -14.93
C HIS A 101 5.17 7.37 -15.73
N PHE A 102 4.64 6.13 -15.71
CA PHE A 102 4.99 4.99 -16.61
C PHE A 102 6.41 4.33 -16.42
N PRO A 103 6.64 3.02 -16.75
CA PRO A 103 5.75 1.94 -17.23
C PRO A 103 5.35 0.89 -16.19
N ASN A 104 4.27 0.15 -16.52
CA ASN A 104 3.79 -1.14 -15.99
C ASN A 104 3.98 -1.39 -14.49
N SER A 105 2.88 -1.44 -13.76
CA SER A 105 2.86 -1.70 -12.33
C SER A 105 3.57 -3.00 -11.97
N PHE A 106 4.46 -2.90 -11.00
CA PHE A 106 5.11 -4.02 -10.35
C PHE A 106 4.40 -4.28 -9.01
N LEU A 107 4.47 -5.52 -8.53
CA LEU A 107 3.88 -5.88 -7.25
C LEU A 107 4.65 -5.17 -6.13
N ILE A 108 3.92 -4.63 -5.15
CA ILE A 108 4.53 -4.11 -3.92
C ILE A 108 5.21 -5.27 -3.23
N ASP A 109 6.44 -5.06 -2.77
CA ASP A 109 7.10 -6.03 -1.91
C ASP A 109 6.37 -6.10 -0.56
N LEU A 110 5.47 -7.07 -0.46
CA LEU A 110 4.69 -7.37 0.73
C LEU A 110 5.60 -7.71 1.93
N MET A 111 6.79 -8.26 1.68
CA MET A 111 7.76 -8.56 2.74
C MET A 111 8.21 -7.28 3.44
N HIS A 112 8.66 -6.28 2.69
CA HIS A 112 9.07 -5.00 3.28
C HIS A 112 7.88 -4.22 3.86
N LEU A 113 6.72 -4.28 3.21
CA LEU A 113 5.53 -3.54 3.65
C LEU A 113 4.95 -4.09 4.96
N ILE A 114 4.84 -5.40 5.10
CA ILE A 114 4.18 -6.04 6.24
C ILE A 114 5.17 -6.54 7.30
N TYR A 115 6.32 -7.09 6.90
CA TYR A 115 7.18 -7.84 7.81
C TYR A 115 8.37 -7.06 8.35
N GLU A 116 8.88 -6.06 7.64
CA GLU A 116 10.04 -5.29 8.13
C GLU A 116 9.64 -4.06 8.94
N ASN A 117 8.72 -3.24 8.41
CA ASN A 117 8.42 -1.93 9.00
C ASN A 117 7.32 -1.98 10.07
N ILE A 118 6.34 -2.88 9.92
CA ILE A 118 5.16 -2.90 10.78
C ILE A 118 5.06 -4.14 11.67
N ALA A 119 5.89 -5.16 11.50
CA ALA A 119 5.76 -6.41 12.26
C ALA A 119 5.78 -6.20 13.78
N TYR A 120 6.67 -5.36 14.28
CA TYR A 120 6.73 -5.00 15.70
C TYR A 120 5.43 -4.34 16.19
N TYR A 121 4.88 -3.44 15.38
CA TYR A 121 3.65 -2.72 15.66
C TYR A 121 2.43 -3.66 15.61
N MET A 122 2.37 -4.56 14.62
CA MET A 122 1.34 -5.59 14.49
C MET A 122 1.38 -6.55 15.70
N PHE A 123 2.58 -6.97 16.12
CA PHE A 123 2.74 -7.80 17.31
C PHE A 123 2.15 -7.09 18.54
N LYS A 124 2.52 -5.83 18.78
CA LYS A 124 1.95 -5.02 19.86
C LYS A 124 0.43 -4.87 19.78
N LEU A 125 -0.12 -4.75 18.57
CA LEU A 125 -1.56 -4.64 18.36
C LEU A 125 -2.27 -5.94 18.75
N TRP A 126 -1.76 -7.08 18.28
CA TRP A 126 -2.32 -8.40 18.57
C TRP A 126 -2.10 -8.86 20.02
N THR A 127 -1.17 -8.25 20.76
CA THR A 127 -0.98 -8.47 22.20
C THR A 127 -1.71 -7.44 23.08
N GLY A 128 -2.40 -6.46 22.50
CA GLY A 128 -3.11 -5.42 23.26
C GLY A 128 -2.17 -4.43 23.97
N THR A 129 -0.96 -4.21 23.45
CA THR A 129 0.05 -3.32 24.05
C THR A 129 0.52 -2.24 23.07
N PHE A 130 -0.30 -1.88 22.09
CA PHE A 130 0.07 -0.92 21.05
C PHE A 130 -0.03 0.53 21.54
N PHE A 131 -1.12 0.89 22.21
CA PHE A 131 -1.32 2.23 22.77
C PHE A 131 -0.76 2.33 24.19
N ASN A 132 -0.15 3.47 24.54
CA ASN A 132 0.68 3.61 25.75
C ASN A 132 -0.11 3.80 27.08
N ASP A 133 -1.45 3.82 27.10
CA ASP A 133 -2.24 4.28 28.26
C ASP A 133 -3.43 3.40 28.67
N ASN A 134 -3.32 2.06 28.66
CA ASN A 134 -4.45 1.16 28.97
C ASN A 134 -5.76 1.61 28.29
N SER A 135 -5.64 2.13 27.06
CA SER A 135 -6.77 2.70 26.37
C SER A 135 -7.76 1.59 26.05
N ASP A 136 -9.04 1.92 26.00
CA ASP A 136 -10.06 1.00 25.48
C ASP A 136 -9.77 0.58 24.02
N GLN A 137 -8.84 1.29 23.35
CA GLN A 137 -8.33 0.94 22.03
C GLN A 137 -7.30 -0.20 22.04
N ASN A 138 -6.86 -0.68 23.20
CA ASN A 138 -6.15 -1.95 23.38
C ASN A 138 -7.13 -3.08 23.76
N ILE A 139 -8.43 -2.92 23.49
CA ILE A 139 -9.46 -3.92 23.72
C ILE A 139 -10.21 -4.11 22.40
N GLY A 140 -10.19 -5.32 21.85
CA GLY A 140 -10.91 -5.64 20.63
C GLY A 140 -10.69 -7.06 20.14
N ASP A 141 -11.51 -7.47 19.18
CA ASP A 141 -11.56 -8.83 18.65
C ASP A 141 -10.32 -9.23 17.83
N TYR A 142 -9.42 -8.29 17.58
CA TYR A 142 -8.12 -8.50 16.91
C TYR A 142 -7.02 -8.92 17.89
N ILE A 143 -7.27 -8.96 19.20
CA ILE A 143 -6.30 -9.38 20.20
C ILE A 143 -6.33 -10.89 20.31
N LEU A 144 -5.17 -11.51 20.12
CA LEU A 144 -5.04 -12.96 20.18
C LEU A 144 -4.87 -13.40 21.64
N SER A 145 -5.65 -14.41 22.02
CA SER A 145 -5.54 -15.06 23.31
C SER A 145 -4.21 -15.79 23.46
N GLN A 146 -3.81 -16.06 24.71
CA GLN A 146 -2.59 -16.83 24.99
C GLN A 146 -2.63 -18.23 24.37
N SER A 147 -3.82 -18.84 24.26
CA SER A 147 -4.01 -20.13 23.60
C SER A 147 -3.75 -20.06 22.10
N GLU A 148 -4.23 -19.02 21.42
CA GLU A 148 -3.99 -18.82 19.98
C GLU A 148 -2.50 -18.57 19.72
N TRP A 149 -1.85 -17.73 20.53
CA TRP A 149 -0.41 -17.52 20.44
C TRP A 149 0.41 -18.79 20.61
N LYS A 150 -0.05 -19.69 21.50
CA LYS A 150 0.61 -20.98 21.70
C LYS A 150 0.49 -21.86 20.45
N ILE A 151 -0.70 -21.93 19.84
CA ILE A 151 -0.92 -22.67 18.59
C ILE A 151 -0.02 -22.13 17.48
N ILE A 152 -0.02 -20.81 17.26
CA ILE A 152 0.83 -20.15 16.26
C ILE A 152 2.31 -20.47 16.51
N SER A 153 2.76 -20.40 17.77
CA SER A 153 4.14 -20.69 18.14
C SER A 153 4.54 -22.15 17.85
N GLU A 154 3.64 -23.10 18.13
CA GLU A 154 3.85 -24.52 17.84
C GLU A 154 3.91 -24.78 16.33
N GLU A 155 3.00 -24.20 15.56
CA GLU A 155 2.98 -24.31 14.09
C GLU A 155 4.26 -23.71 13.47
N MET A 156 4.65 -22.50 13.88
CA MET A 156 5.90 -21.87 13.45
C MET A 156 7.12 -22.73 13.79
N HIS A 157 7.11 -23.39 14.96
CA HIS A 157 8.20 -24.28 15.36
C HIS A 157 8.30 -25.53 14.47
N GLN A 158 7.17 -26.12 14.08
CA GLN A 158 7.16 -27.27 13.16
C GLN A 158 7.58 -26.88 11.75
N ALA A 159 7.04 -25.77 11.24
CA ALA A 159 7.35 -25.24 9.91
C ALA A 159 8.83 -24.85 9.74
N ARG A 160 9.57 -24.66 10.85
CA ARG A 160 11.02 -24.35 10.82
C ARG A 160 11.81 -25.29 9.91
N LYS A 161 11.44 -26.57 9.87
CA LYS A 161 12.15 -27.60 9.09
C LYS A 161 11.92 -27.49 7.58
N GLU A 162 10.90 -26.74 7.17
CA GLU A 162 10.49 -26.57 5.77
C GLU A 162 11.03 -25.27 5.17
N PHE A 163 11.49 -24.31 5.98
CA PHE A 163 12.11 -23.09 5.47
C PHE A 163 13.45 -23.42 4.81
N PRO A 164 13.65 -23.05 3.54
CA PRO A 164 14.92 -23.30 2.86
C PRO A 164 16.04 -22.54 3.55
N THR A 165 17.10 -23.25 3.92
CA THR A 165 18.28 -22.69 4.60
C THR A 165 19.03 -21.64 3.77
N CYS A 166 18.72 -21.51 2.47
CA CYS A 166 19.29 -20.50 1.58
C CYS A 166 18.70 -19.09 1.74
N PHE A 167 17.66 -18.94 2.55
CA PHE A 167 17.10 -17.64 2.93
C PHE A 167 17.57 -17.17 4.32
N GLY A 168 18.56 -17.86 4.91
CA GLY A 168 19.22 -17.49 6.17
C GLY A 168 20.61 -16.91 5.95
#